data_AF-A0A7C3KYY1-F1
#
_entry.id   AF-A0A7C3KYY1-F1
#
_cell.length_a   1.000
_cell.length_b   1.000
_cell.length_c   1.000
_cell.angle_alpha   90.00
_cell.angle_beta   90.00
_cell.angle_gamma   90.00
#
_symmetry.space_group_name_H-M   'P 1'
#
loop_
_entity.id
_entity.type
_entity.pdbx_description
1 polymer ?
#
loop_
_entity_poly.entity_id
_entity_poly.type
_entity_poly.pdbx_seq_one_letter_code
_entity_poly.pdbx_strand_id
1 'polypeptide(L)'
;MDYDPRVPKPNIADRVVELRALLRAANRAYYVDNTPIMSDAEFDRRLAELAELEGKHPELDDPESPTHRVGGEPIEGFSTIVHARPMLSIDNSYDAGAVREWYERVVRGLDDGVARGRGDGASLFGGADATTAPPRLCCDPKIDGLALSLRYEDGRLVHAVTRGDGVKGDDVTHAARVIRAIPMLLERAERESPEERARTSRSVHALAGASGSLVPRVLE
;
A
#
# COMPACT_ATOMS: atom_id res chain seq x y z
N MET A 1 15.38 -41.23 4.48
CA MET A 1 14.40 -40.72 3.50
C MET A 1 14.98 -41.01 2.14
N ASP A 2 14.45 -42.03 1.47
CA ASP A 2 14.90 -42.45 0.14
C ASP A 2 14.44 -41.45 -0.93
N TYR A 3 15.36 -41.12 -1.85
CA TYR A 3 15.10 -40.32 -3.04
C TYR A 3 14.31 -41.16 -4.05
N ASP A 4 13.05 -40.80 -4.31
CA ASP A 4 12.25 -41.41 -5.39
C ASP A 4 12.58 -40.73 -6.74
N PRO A 5 13.23 -41.42 -7.69
CA PRO A 5 13.66 -40.85 -8.97
C PRO A 5 12.50 -40.49 -9.92
N ARG A 6 11.24 -40.76 -9.54
CA ARG A 6 10.04 -40.47 -10.35
C ARG A 6 9.41 -39.12 -10.07
N VAL A 7 9.84 -38.42 -9.01
CA VAL A 7 9.44 -37.02 -8.78
C VAL A 7 10.27 -36.17 -9.74
N PRO A 8 9.68 -35.49 -10.73
CA PRO A 8 10.43 -34.57 -11.59
C PRO A 8 11.10 -33.55 -10.68
N LYS A 9 12.43 -33.38 -10.80
CA LYS A 9 13.09 -32.25 -10.17
C LYS A 9 12.36 -30.98 -10.63
N PRO A 10 11.97 -30.07 -9.73
CA PRO A 10 11.33 -28.82 -10.13
C PRO A 10 12.19 -28.19 -11.22
N ASN A 11 11.58 -27.79 -12.34
CA ASN A 11 12.33 -27.09 -13.37
C ASN A 11 12.87 -25.79 -12.74
N ILE A 12 13.99 -25.29 -13.24
CA ILE A 12 14.63 -24.07 -12.72
C ILE A 12 13.64 -22.89 -12.71
N ALA A 13 12.79 -22.80 -13.73
CA ALA A 13 11.70 -21.83 -13.80
C ALA A 13 10.71 -21.96 -12.62
N ASP A 14 10.30 -23.19 -12.27
CA ASP A 14 9.40 -23.44 -11.14
C ASP A 14 10.03 -23.04 -9.81
N ARG A 15 11.35 -23.30 -9.67
CA ARG A 15 12.10 -22.92 -8.47
C ARG A 15 12.21 -21.40 -8.32
N VAL A 16 12.46 -20.68 -9.41
CA VAL A 16 12.48 -19.22 -9.43
C VAL A 16 11.12 -18.65 -9.01
N VAL A 17 10.03 -19.19 -9.57
CA VAL A 17 8.66 -18.79 -9.20
C VAL A 17 8.37 -19.06 -7.71
N GLU A 18 8.75 -20.23 -7.21
CA GLU A 18 8.58 -20.60 -5.80
C GLU A 18 9.36 -19.66 -4.87
N LEU A 19 10.63 -19.40 -5.17
CA LEU A 19 11.48 -18.51 -4.36
C LEU A 19 10.94 -17.08 -4.35
N ARG A 20 10.51 -16.56 -5.51
CA ARG A 20 9.88 -15.23 -5.59
C ARG A 20 8.62 -15.17 -4.73
N ALA A 21 7.73 -16.15 -4.84
CA ALA A 21 6.51 -16.21 -4.04
C ALA A 21 6.81 -16.27 -2.53
N LEU A 22 7.75 -17.14 -2.14
CA LEU A 22 8.16 -17.33 -0.75
C LEU A 22 8.77 -16.05 -0.15
N LEU A 23 9.70 -15.41 -0.87
CA LEU A 23 10.36 -14.17 -0.41
C LEU A 23 9.39 -12.99 -0.38
N ARG A 24 8.42 -12.92 -1.30
CA ARG A 24 7.34 -11.92 -1.26
C ARG A 24 6.46 -12.12 -0.03
N ALA A 25 6.03 -13.35 0.25
CA ALA A 25 5.26 -13.70 1.44
C ALA A 25 6.04 -13.40 2.73
N ALA A 26 7.33 -13.73 2.78
CA ALA A 26 8.19 -13.46 3.92
C ALA A 26 8.35 -11.95 4.20
N ASN A 27 8.56 -11.14 3.16
CA ASN A 27 8.62 -9.68 3.29
C ASN A 27 7.29 -9.12 3.79
N ARG A 28 6.15 -9.56 3.25
CA ARG A 28 4.82 -9.14 3.72
C ARG A 28 4.64 -9.50 5.21
N ALA A 29 4.92 -10.74 5.56
CA ALA A 29 4.79 -11.25 6.91
C ALA A 29 5.65 -10.46 7.91
N TYR A 30 6.87 -10.08 7.52
CA TYR A 30 7.78 -9.30 8.36
C TYR A 30 7.36 -7.83 8.48
N TYR A 31 7.16 -7.14 7.35
CA TYR A 31 6.99 -5.68 7.30
C TYR A 31 5.55 -5.19 7.42
N VAL A 32 4.57 -6.00 7.01
CA VAL A 32 3.15 -5.63 6.94
C VAL A 32 2.37 -6.30 8.05
N ASP A 33 2.48 -7.64 8.15
CA ASP A 33 1.67 -8.40 9.11
C ASP A 33 2.28 -8.44 10.52
N ASN A 34 3.57 -8.11 10.64
CA ASN A 34 4.34 -8.22 11.88
C ASN A 34 4.31 -9.64 12.49
N THR A 35 4.30 -10.67 11.62
CA THR A 35 4.32 -12.09 11.96
C THR A 35 5.34 -12.85 11.09
N PRO A 36 6.65 -12.70 11.33
CA PRO A 36 7.69 -13.30 10.49
C PRO A 36 7.52 -14.82 10.36
N ILE A 37 7.57 -15.32 9.11
CA ILE A 37 7.42 -16.76 8.80
C ILE A 37 8.76 -17.50 8.65
N MET A 38 9.88 -16.77 8.67
CA MET A 38 11.23 -17.31 8.61
C MET A 38 12.22 -16.35 9.30
N SER A 39 13.39 -16.86 9.65
CA SER A 39 14.48 -16.06 10.19
C SER A 39 15.23 -15.26 9.12
N ASP A 40 15.92 -14.19 9.52
CA ASP A 40 16.75 -13.36 8.63
C ASP A 40 17.80 -14.20 7.89
N ALA A 41 18.48 -15.11 8.58
CA ALA A 41 19.49 -15.97 7.97
C ALA A 41 18.90 -16.93 6.93
N GLU A 42 17.66 -17.38 7.11
CA GLU A 42 16.95 -18.19 6.10
C GLU A 42 16.55 -17.35 4.90
N PHE A 43 16.03 -16.15 5.15
CA PHE A 43 15.66 -15.20 4.11
C PHE A 43 16.87 -14.87 3.21
N ASP A 44 18.00 -14.51 3.80
CA ASP A 44 19.22 -14.16 3.07
C ASP A 44 19.73 -15.33 2.22
N ARG A 45 19.68 -16.56 2.75
CA ARG A 45 20.04 -17.76 1.97
C ARG A 45 19.13 -17.96 0.76
N ARG A 46 17.82 -17.78 0.91
CA ARG A 46 16.87 -17.92 -0.20
C ARG A 46 16.97 -16.78 -1.21
N LEU A 47 17.27 -15.57 -0.75
CA LEU A 47 17.51 -14.42 -1.63
C LEU A 47 18.78 -14.61 -2.46
N ALA A 48 19.87 -15.12 -1.85
CA ALA A 48 21.10 -15.46 -2.56
C ALA A 48 20.88 -16.58 -3.59
N GLU A 49 20.11 -17.63 -3.22
CA GLU A 49 19.72 -18.70 -4.15
C GLU A 49 18.96 -18.13 -5.36
N LEU A 50 17.98 -17.25 -5.13
CA LEU A 50 17.22 -16.62 -6.21
C LEU A 50 18.12 -15.77 -7.12
N ALA A 51 19.01 -14.95 -6.54
CA ALA A 51 19.94 -14.12 -7.30
C ALA A 51 20.90 -14.95 -8.17
N GLU A 52 21.38 -16.08 -7.66
CA GLU A 52 22.23 -16.99 -8.43
C GLU A 52 21.47 -17.61 -9.62
N LEU A 53 20.22 -18.03 -9.41
CA LEU A 53 19.38 -18.60 -10.47
C LEU A 53 19.06 -17.57 -11.55
N GLU A 54 18.67 -16.36 -11.18
CA GLU A 54 18.38 -15.27 -12.13
C GLU A 54 19.65 -14.84 -12.90
N GLY A 55 20.81 -14.81 -12.23
CA GLY A 55 22.08 -14.50 -12.90
C GLY A 55 22.52 -15.56 -13.93
N LYS A 56 22.18 -16.84 -13.69
CA LYS A 56 22.45 -17.95 -14.62
C LYS A 56 21.42 -18.08 -15.74
N HIS A 57 20.22 -17.53 -15.53
CA HIS A 57 19.08 -17.61 -16.44
C HIS A 57 18.49 -16.22 -16.70
N PRO A 58 19.16 -15.37 -17.50
CA PRO A 58 18.66 -14.02 -17.82
C PRO A 58 17.28 -14.03 -18.48
N GLU A 59 16.90 -15.12 -19.14
CA GLU A 59 15.56 -15.32 -19.72
C GLU A 59 14.44 -15.40 -18.67
N LEU A 60 14.78 -15.65 -17.40
CA LEU A 60 13.84 -15.70 -16.29
C LEU A 60 13.81 -14.39 -15.49
N ASP A 61 14.59 -13.38 -15.85
CA ASP A 61 14.66 -12.10 -15.15
C ASP A 61 13.27 -11.43 -15.07
N ASP A 62 12.97 -10.85 -13.92
CA ASP A 62 11.72 -10.14 -13.64
C ASP A 62 12.06 -8.87 -12.88
N PRO A 63 11.79 -7.67 -13.44
CA PRO A 63 12.01 -6.39 -12.76
C PRO A 63 11.27 -6.26 -11.41
N GLU A 64 10.29 -7.11 -11.14
CA GLU A 64 9.54 -7.20 -9.87
C GLU A 64 10.11 -8.25 -8.91
N SER A 65 11.27 -8.83 -9.22
CA SER A 65 11.95 -9.79 -8.36
C SER A 65 12.45 -9.12 -7.08
N PRO A 66 12.39 -9.80 -5.92
CA PRO A 66 12.99 -9.32 -4.67
C PRO A 66 14.48 -8.98 -4.76
N THR A 67 15.21 -9.56 -5.72
CA THR A 67 16.64 -9.33 -5.95
C THR A 67 16.96 -7.94 -6.50
N HIS A 68 16.02 -7.30 -7.20
CA HIS A 68 16.17 -5.95 -7.76
C HIS A 68 15.88 -4.82 -6.76
N ARG A 69 15.61 -5.14 -5.49
CA ARG A 69 15.27 -4.15 -4.47
C ARG A 69 16.48 -3.50 -3.80
N VAL A 70 17.70 -3.72 -4.26
CA VAL A 70 18.90 -3.03 -3.76
C VAL A 70 19.00 -1.63 -4.36
N GLY A 71 19.40 -0.64 -3.55
CA GLY A 71 19.61 0.73 -4.01
C GLY A 71 20.69 0.79 -5.09
N GLY A 72 20.38 1.44 -6.21
CA GLY A 72 21.30 1.67 -7.31
C GLY A 72 22.08 2.99 -7.18
N GLU A 73 22.74 3.39 -8.26
CA GLU A 73 23.49 4.64 -8.35
C GLU A 73 22.59 5.87 -8.11
N PRO A 74 23.13 6.98 -7.56
CA PRO A 74 22.40 8.23 -7.42
C PRO A 74 21.87 8.74 -8.77
N ILE A 75 20.61 9.13 -8.81
CA ILE A 75 20.00 9.71 -10.01
C ILE A 75 20.38 11.18 -10.18
N GLU A 76 20.47 11.63 -11.44
CA GLU A 76 20.83 13.03 -11.77
C GLU A 76 19.71 14.04 -11.46
N GLY A 77 18.45 13.58 -11.35
CA GLY A 77 17.31 14.44 -11.01
C GLY A 77 15.97 13.70 -11.07
N PHE A 78 14.90 14.37 -10.61
CA PHE A 78 13.56 13.82 -10.56
C PHE A 78 12.66 14.38 -11.67
N SER A 79 11.83 13.54 -12.27
CA SER A 79 10.72 13.98 -13.11
C SER A 79 9.49 14.26 -12.26
N THR A 80 8.75 15.33 -12.57
CA THR A 80 7.51 15.68 -11.85
C THR A 80 6.29 15.03 -12.51
N ILE A 81 5.44 14.39 -11.70
CA ILE A 81 4.19 13.75 -12.11
C ILE A 81 3.00 14.43 -11.43
N VAL A 82 1.93 14.65 -12.19
CA VAL A 82 0.64 15.13 -11.67
C VAL A 82 -0.10 13.98 -11.00
N HIS A 83 -0.57 14.20 -9.76
CA HIS A 83 -1.33 13.21 -9.03
C HIS A 83 -2.70 12.98 -9.69
N ALA A 84 -3.16 11.72 -9.72
CA ALA A 84 -4.49 11.38 -10.23
C ALA A 84 -5.62 12.03 -9.40
N ARG A 85 -5.39 12.20 -8.09
CA ARG A 85 -6.23 12.99 -7.17
C ARG A 85 -5.32 13.86 -6.30
N PRO A 86 -5.70 15.10 -5.97
CA PRO A 86 -4.89 15.96 -5.11
C PRO A 86 -4.60 15.33 -3.74
N MET A 87 -3.36 15.42 -3.28
CA MET A 87 -2.92 15.01 -1.95
C MET A 87 -3.11 16.17 -0.95
N LEU A 88 -4.17 16.07 -0.15
CA LEU A 88 -4.53 17.08 0.86
C LEU A 88 -3.60 17.01 2.08
N SER A 89 -3.55 18.12 2.82
CA SER A 89 -2.99 18.16 4.18
C SER A 89 -4.12 17.96 5.20
N ILE A 90 -3.74 17.68 6.43
CA ILE A 90 -4.64 17.65 7.58
C ILE A 90 -4.36 18.89 8.42
N ASP A 91 -5.42 19.53 8.93
CA ASP A 91 -5.32 20.64 9.88
C ASP A 91 -4.86 20.13 11.26
N ASN A 92 -4.06 20.94 11.95
CA ASN A 92 -3.53 20.57 13.27
C ASN A 92 -4.25 21.34 14.38
N SER A 93 -4.38 20.71 15.54
CA SER A 93 -4.78 21.35 16.79
C SER A 93 -3.87 20.91 17.93
N TYR A 94 -3.56 21.84 18.83
CA TYR A 94 -2.82 21.59 20.08
C TYR A 94 -3.68 21.82 21.32
N ASP A 95 -4.94 22.22 21.13
CA ASP A 95 -5.89 22.50 22.19
C ASP A 95 -7.05 21.49 22.16
N ALA A 96 -7.38 20.96 23.34
CA ALA A 96 -8.47 20.01 23.49
C ALA A 96 -9.84 20.65 23.23
N GLY A 97 -10.01 21.95 23.51
CA GLY A 97 -11.23 22.70 23.18
C GLY A 97 -11.47 22.73 21.67
N ALA A 98 -10.46 23.13 20.90
CA ALA A 98 -10.53 23.16 19.44
C ALA A 98 -10.84 21.78 18.81
N VAL A 99 -10.37 20.67 19.40
CA VAL A 99 -10.76 19.32 18.96
C VAL A 99 -12.24 19.03 19.23
N ARG A 100 -12.78 19.47 20.38
CA ARG A 100 -14.21 19.33 20.71
C ARG A 100 -15.08 20.14 19.75
N GLU A 101 -14.70 21.39 19.47
CA GLU A 101 -15.41 22.24 18.52
C GLU A 101 -15.41 21.65 17.10
N TRP A 102 -14.27 21.08 16.66
CA TRP A 102 -14.21 20.34 15.40
C TRP A 102 -15.18 19.16 15.40
N TYR A 103 -15.21 18.37 16.47
CA TYR A 103 -16.11 17.23 16.60
C TYR A 103 -17.58 17.65 16.53
N GLU A 104 -17.97 18.72 17.23
CA GLU A 104 -19.33 19.27 17.18
C GLU A 104 -19.73 19.73 15.78
N ARG A 105 -18.80 20.36 15.02
CA ARG A 105 -19.03 20.72 13.62
C ARG A 105 -19.23 19.49 12.74
N VAL A 106 -18.46 18.43 12.94
CA VAL A 106 -18.59 17.17 12.20
C VAL A 106 -19.95 16.52 12.45
N VAL A 107 -20.36 16.38 13.72
CA VAL A 107 -21.66 15.78 14.08
C VAL A 107 -22.81 16.56 13.43
N ARG A 108 -22.80 17.89 13.54
CA ARG A 108 -23.81 18.75 12.92
C ARG A 108 -23.88 18.57 11.40
N GLY A 109 -22.72 18.52 10.74
CA GLY A 109 -22.66 18.31 9.29
C GLY A 109 -23.16 16.93 8.84
N LEU A 110 -23.02 15.90 9.69
CA LEU A 110 -23.54 14.56 9.42
C LEU A 110 -25.06 14.48 9.62
N ASP A 111 -25.59 15.10 10.67
CA ASP A 111 -27.04 15.16 10.92
C ASP A 111 -27.79 15.85 9.77
N ASP A 112 -27.21 16.93 9.22
CA ASP A 112 -27.75 17.64 8.06
C ASP A 112 -27.64 16.83 6.75
N GLY A 113 -26.68 15.91 6.66
CA GLY A 113 -26.42 15.05 5.49
C GLY A 113 -27.29 13.80 5.44
N VAL A 114 -27.55 13.16 6.60
CA VAL A 114 -28.46 12.01 6.73
C VAL A 114 -29.90 12.44 6.42
N ALA A 115 -30.30 13.64 6.82
CA ALA A 115 -31.60 14.24 6.49
C ALA A 115 -31.81 14.50 4.98
N ARG A 116 -30.74 14.50 4.16
CA ARG A 116 -30.79 14.81 2.72
C ARG A 116 -30.44 13.62 1.81
N GLY A 117 -30.16 12.43 2.36
CA GLY A 117 -29.44 11.38 1.63
C GLY A 117 -30.02 9.95 1.65
N ARG A 118 -31.18 9.69 2.27
CA ARG A 118 -31.91 8.42 2.09
C ARG A 118 -33.39 8.72 1.91
N GLY A 119 -33.89 8.44 0.72
CA GLY A 119 -35.27 8.72 0.32
C GLY A 119 -36.27 7.74 0.92
N ASP A 120 -36.52 7.84 2.22
CA ASP A 120 -37.68 7.26 2.90
C ASP A 120 -38.34 8.29 3.84
N GLY A 121 -38.57 9.50 3.31
CA GLY A 121 -39.79 10.24 3.66
C GLY A 121 -39.97 10.75 5.10
N ALA A 122 -38.91 11.03 5.85
CA ALA A 122 -38.95 11.91 7.03
C ALA A 122 -37.62 12.68 7.11
N SER A 123 -37.54 14.01 7.15
CA SER A 123 -38.34 14.93 7.94
C SER A 123 -38.43 16.30 7.26
N LEU A 124 -39.65 16.84 7.13
CA LEU A 124 -39.92 18.24 6.79
C LEU A 124 -40.43 19.05 7.98
N PHE A 125 -40.76 18.42 9.11
CA PHE A 125 -41.22 19.09 10.32
C PHE A 125 -40.78 18.29 11.57
N GLY A 126 -40.21 19.02 12.52
CA GLY A 126 -39.77 18.65 13.87
C GLY A 126 -40.07 17.26 14.43
N GLY A 127 -39.08 16.72 15.13
CA GLY A 127 -39.27 15.63 16.08
C GLY A 127 -37.93 15.07 16.53
N ALA A 128 -37.56 15.37 17.77
CA ALA A 128 -36.40 14.79 18.43
C ALA A 128 -36.59 13.27 18.57
N ASP A 129 -36.16 12.50 17.58
CA ASP A 129 -35.81 11.09 17.73
C ASP A 129 -34.94 10.62 16.55
N ALA A 130 -33.69 11.05 16.54
CA ALA A 130 -32.65 10.35 15.80
C ALA A 130 -31.58 10.01 16.82
N THR A 131 -31.77 8.87 17.47
CA THR A 131 -30.75 8.21 18.30
C THR A 131 -29.62 7.73 17.37
N THR A 132 -28.92 8.67 16.73
CA THR A 132 -27.76 8.37 15.88
C THR A 132 -26.59 8.17 16.82
N ALA A 133 -26.12 6.93 16.94
CA ALA A 133 -24.93 6.64 17.73
C ALA A 133 -23.77 7.57 17.30
N PRO A 134 -22.96 8.09 18.24
CA PRO A 134 -21.89 9.02 17.91
C PRO A 134 -20.97 8.42 16.83
N PRO A 135 -20.44 9.24 15.90
CA PRO A 135 -19.57 8.73 14.85
C PRO A 135 -18.37 8.03 15.47
N ARG A 136 -18.05 6.83 14.95
CA ARG A 136 -16.86 6.11 15.34
C ARG A 136 -15.63 6.86 14.84
N LEU A 137 -14.70 7.17 15.74
CA LEU A 137 -13.44 7.82 15.40
C LEU A 137 -12.35 6.76 15.21
N CYS A 138 -11.54 6.94 14.17
CA CYS A 138 -10.28 6.22 14.01
C CYS A 138 -9.14 7.14 14.42
N CYS A 139 -8.28 6.69 15.33
CA CYS A 139 -7.15 7.44 15.83
C CYS A 139 -5.85 6.73 15.43
N ASP A 140 -5.19 7.27 14.40
CA ASP A 140 -3.89 6.78 13.95
C ASP A 140 -2.78 7.73 14.46
N PRO A 141 -1.60 7.21 14.84
CA PRO A 141 -0.45 8.06 15.16
C PRO A 141 -0.04 8.90 13.95
N LYS A 142 0.21 10.20 14.16
CA LYS A 142 0.73 11.08 13.11
C LYS A 142 2.19 10.75 12.84
N ILE A 143 2.44 9.99 11.78
CA ILE A 143 3.79 9.64 11.35
C ILE A 143 4.48 10.89 10.80
N ASP A 144 5.65 11.21 11.35
CA ASP A 144 6.48 12.32 10.89
C ASP A 144 7.47 11.82 9.83
N GLY A 145 7.27 12.24 8.60
CA GLY A 145 7.97 11.70 7.44
C GLY A 145 7.50 12.32 6.13
N LEU A 146 7.74 11.61 5.03
CA LEU A 146 7.35 12.07 3.68
C LEU A 146 6.14 11.28 3.19
N ALA A 147 5.17 12.01 2.63
CA ALA A 147 4.01 11.41 2.02
C ALA A 147 4.30 10.96 0.58
N LEU A 148 3.93 9.72 0.26
CA LEU A 148 4.05 9.11 -1.05
C LEU A 148 2.67 8.71 -1.58
N SER A 149 2.46 8.94 -2.88
CA SER A 149 1.37 8.37 -3.66
C SER A 149 1.92 7.18 -4.44
N LEU A 150 1.42 5.98 -4.16
CA LEU A 150 1.82 4.75 -4.86
C LEU A 150 0.73 4.36 -5.85
N ARG A 151 1.07 4.26 -7.13
CA ARG A 151 0.14 3.86 -8.18
C ARG A 151 0.45 2.44 -8.62
N TYR A 152 -0.58 1.60 -8.59
CA TYR A 152 -0.52 0.22 -9.05
C TYR A 152 -1.43 0.05 -10.27
N GLU A 153 -0.88 -0.51 -11.34
CA GLU A 153 -1.63 -0.91 -12.54
C GLU A 153 -1.52 -2.43 -12.69
N ASP A 154 -2.65 -3.11 -12.91
CA ASP A 154 -2.69 -4.59 -12.92
C ASP A 154 -2.06 -5.26 -11.68
N GLY A 155 -2.14 -4.58 -10.53
CA GLY A 155 -1.54 -5.01 -9.27
C GLY A 155 -0.04 -4.69 -9.16
N ARG A 156 0.61 -4.16 -10.21
CA ARG A 156 2.04 -3.86 -10.25
C ARG A 156 2.33 -2.42 -9.87
N LEU A 157 3.33 -2.19 -9.02
CA LEU A 157 3.79 -0.84 -8.70
C LEU A 157 4.38 -0.19 -9.96
N VAL A 158 3.71 0.84 -10.48
CA VAL A 158 4.16 1.59 -11.66
C VAL A 158 4.76 2.95 -11.30
N HIS A 159 4.20 3.64 -10.30
CA HIS A 159 4.74 4.92 -9.84
C HIS A 159 4.74 5.05 -8.31
N ALA A 160 5.75 5.72 -7.77
CA ALA A 160 5.74 6.31 -6.45
C ALA A 160 6.09 7.79 -6.56
N VAL A 161 5.20 8.66 -6.12
CA VAL A 161 5.31 10.11 -6.31
C VAL A 161 5.26 10.82 -4.97
N THR A 162 6.16 11.76 -4.71
CA THR A 162 6.12 12.58 -3.48
C THR A 162 4.88 13.49 -3.48
N ARG A 163 4.50 14.03 -2.32
CA ARG A 163 3.37 14.98 -2.26
C ARG A 163 3.61 16.22 -3.14
N GLY A 164 4.82 16.78 -3.11
CA GLY A 164 5.12 18.07 -3.71
C GLY A 164 4.18 19.18 -3.21
N ASP A 165 3.52 19.88 -4.14
CA ASP A 165 2.53 20.93 -3.83
C ASP A 165 1.12 20.39 -3.52
N GLY A 166 0.94 19.07 -3.58
CA GLY A 166 -0.35 18.40 -3.41
C GLY A 166 -1.09 18.16 -4.73
N VAL A 167 -0.70 18.82 -5.83
CA VAL A 167 -1.23 18.57 -7.18
C VAL A 167 -0.24 17.76 -8.00
N LYS A 168 1.06 18.05 -7.85
CA LYS A 168 2.16 17.34 -8.51
C LYS A 168 3.31 17.12 -7.54
N GLY A 169 4.09 16.08 -7.79
CA GLY A 169 5.30 15.79 -7.03
C GLY A 169 6.32 15.00 -7.83
N ASP A 170 7.41 14.64 -7.18
CA ASP A 170 8.58 14.04 -7.82
C ASP A 170 8.42 12.52 -7.91
N ASP A 171 8.74 11.95 -9.08
CA ASP A 171 8.80 10.51 -9.28
C ASP A 171 10.01 9.92 -8.56
N VAL A 172 9.72 9.22 -7.48
CA VAL A 172 10.68 8.52 -6.62
C VAL A 172 10.47 7.01 -6.68
N THR A 173 9.95 6.50 -7.80
CA THR A 173 9.62 5.07 -7.97
C THR A 173 10.83 4.19 -7.71
N HIS A 174 12.01 4.55 -8.22
CA HIS A 174 13.24 3.80 -7.97
C HIS A 174 13.55 3.69 -6.47
N ALA A 175 13.45 4.80 -5.72
CA ALA A 175 13.70 4.81 -4.28
C ALA A 175 12.62 4.01 -3.52
N ALA A 176 11.36 4.09 -3.94
CA ALA A 176 10.27 3.35 -3.35
C ALA A 176 10.42 1.82 -3.53
N ARG A 177 10.94 1.35 -4.67
CA ARG A 177 11.18 -0.09 -4.94
C ARG A 177 12.16 -0.72 -3.95
N VAL A 178 13.06 0.08 -3.39
CA VAL A 178 14.05 -0.36 -2.40
C VAL A 178 13.42 -0.54 -1.01
N ILE A 179 12.31 0.16 -0.72
CA ILE A 179 11.63 0.07 0.57
C ILE A 179 10.91 -1.28 0.66
N ARG A 180 11.43 -2.18 1.50
CA ARG A 180 10.92 -3.56 1.61
C ARG A 180 9.45 -3.64 2.02
N ALA A 181 9.00 -2.70 2.85
CA ALA A 181 7.60 -2.58 3.27
C ALA A 181 6.64 -2.15 2.13
N ILE A 182 7.14 -1.64 1.00
CA ILE A 182 6.33 -1.39 -0.19
C ILE A 182 6.22 -2.71 -1.00
N PRO A 183 5.02 -3.23 -1.24
CA PRO A 183 4.86 -4.40 -2.11
C PRO A 183 5.11 -4.01 -3.58
N MET A 184 5.79 -4.87 -4.36
CA MET A 184 5.87 -4.68 -5.82
C MET A 184 4.55 -5.05 -6.49
N LEU A 185 3.86 -6.01 -5.88
CA LEU A 185 2.63 -6.62 -6.36
C LEU A 185 1.58 -6.56 -5.25
N LEU A 186 0.43 -5.98 -5.56
CA LEU A 186 -0.77 -6.08 -4.75
C LEU A 186 -1.57 -7.30 -5.21
N GLU A 187 -1.83 -8.19 -4.26
CA GLU A 187 -2.77 -9.28 -4.46
C GLU A 187 -4.16 -8.70 -4.70
N ARG A 188 -4.84 -9.19 -5.74
CA ARG A 188 -6.25 -8.84 -5.98
C ARG A 188 -7.10 -9.49 -4.91
N ALA A 189 -8.05 -8.76 -4.35
CA ALA A 189 -8.99 -9.35 -3.42
C ALA A 189 -9.89 -10.35 -4.16
N GLU A 190 -10.09 -11.55 -3.60
CA GLU A 190 -10.94 -12.60 -4.19
C GLU A 190 -12.40 -12.18 -4.42
N ARG A 191 -12.82 -11.05 -3.83
CA ARG A 191 -14.19 -10.54 -3.85
C ARG A 191 -14.50 -9.56 -5.01
N GLU A 192 -13.53 -9.26 -5.87
CA GLU A 192 -13.72 -8.30 -6.97
C GLU A 192 -14.47 -8.93 -8.15
N SER A 193 -15.53 -8.27 -8.60
CA SER A 193 -16.29 -8.65 -9.80
C SER A 193 -15.43 -8.57 -11.07
N PRO A 194 -15.74 -9.33 -12.13
CA PRO A 194 -15.03 -9.27 -13.41
C PRO A 194 -14.89 -7.85 -14.01
N GLU A 195 -15.85 -6.95 -13.74
CA GLU A 195 -15.82 -5.57 -14.22
C GLU A 195 -14.89 -4.67 -13.38
N GLU A 196 -14.88 -4.83 -12.05
CA GLU A 196 -13.90 -4.20 -11.16
C GLU A 196 -12.48 -4.69 -11.47
N ARG A 197 -12.37 -5.94 -11.94
CA ARG A 197 -11.10 -6.52 -12.37
C ARG A 197 -10.53 -5.87 -13.64
N ALA A 198 -11.37 -5.24 -14.47
CA ALA A 198 -10.99 -4.63 -15.75
C ALA A 198 -10.61 -3.13 -15.64
N ARG A 199 -10.86 -2.48 -14.50
CA ARG A 199 -10.54 -1.06 -14.27
C ARG A 199 -9.23 -0.92 -13.50
N THR A 200 -8.10 -1.18 -14.16
CA THR A 200 -6.83 -1.47 -13.46
C THR A 200 -5.90 -0.28 -13.23
N SER A 201 -6.36 0.72 -12.48
CA SER A 201 -5.45 1.67 -11.84
C SER A 201 -5.93 1.90 -10.41
N ARG A 202 -5.19 1.38 -9.43
CA ARG A 202 -5.40 1.65 -8.00
C ARG A 202 -4.32 2.57 -7.48
N SER A 203 -4.72 3.66 -6.85
CA SER A 203 -3.81 4.55 -6.13
C SER A 203 -3.91 4.26 -4.64
N VAL A 204 -2.81 3.82 -4.06
CA VAL A 204 -2.64 3.63 -2.62
C VAL A 204 -1.81 4.80 -2.11
N HIS A 205 -2.34 5.56 -1.17
CA HIS A 205 -1.53 6.57 -0.50
C HIS A 205 -0.84 5.92 0.70
N ALA A 206 0.46 6.16 0.82
CA ALA A 206 1.27 5.62 1.89
C ALA A 206 2.12 6.73 2.51
N LEU A 207 2.20 6.75 3.84
CA LEU A 207 3.10 7.63 4.57
C LEU A 207 4.36 6.85 4.91
N ALA A 208 5.52 7.29 4.40
CA ALA A 208 6.81 6.71 4.75
C ALA A 208 7.38 7.47 5.95
N GLY A 209 7.43 6.83 7.12
CA GLY A 209 8.14 7.35 8.28
C GLY A 209 9.66 7.14 8.17
N ALA A 210 10.45 7.89 8.94
CA ALA A 210 11.91 7.79 8.99
C ALA A 210 12.45 6.39 9.37
N SER A 211 11.60 5.54 9.97
CA SER A 211 11.87 4.17 10.38
C SER A 211 11.48 3.08 9.36
N GLY A 212 10.97 3.46 8.17
CA GLY A 212 10.59 2.50 7.12
C GLY A 212 9.24 1.80 7.33
N SER A 213 8.48 2.14 8.37
CA SER A 213 7.10 1.66 8.56
C SER A 213 6.15 2.40 7.62
N LEU A 214 5.32 1.65 6.89
CA LEU A 214 4.26 2.17 6.01
C LEU A 214 2.89 1.73 6.52
N VAL A 215 1.96 2.68 6.62
CA VAL A 215 0.54 2.36 6.79
C VAL A 215 -0.15 2.60 5.44
N PRO A 216 -0.38 1.56 4.63
CA PRO A 216 -1.08 1.72 3.37
C PRO A 216 -2.57 2.01 3.62
N ARG A 217 -3.13 3.06 2.99
CA ARG A 217 -4.58 3.22 2.83
C ARG A 217 -4.93 3.11 1.35
N VAL A 218 -5.74 2.12 1.02
CA VAL A 218 -6.37 2.01 -0.31
C VAL A 218 -7.44 3.11 -0.39
N LEU A 219 -7.34 3.99 -1.39
CA LEU A 219 -8.44 4.86 -1.76
C LEU A 219 -9.18 4.23 -2.94
N GLU A 220 -10.48 4.01 -2.78
CA GLU A 220 -11.41 3.73 -3.89
C GLU A 220 -11.86 5.05 -4.56
#